data_AF-A0A9R0V566-F1
#
_entry.id   AF-A0A9R0V566-F1
#
_cell.length_a   1.000
_cell.length_b   1.000
_cell.length_c   1.000
_cell.angle_alpha   90.00
_cell.angle_beta   90.00
_cell.angle_gamma   90.00
#
_symmetry.space_group_name_H-M   'P 1'
#
loop_
_entity.id
_entity.type
_entity.pdbx_description
1 polymer ?
#
loop_
_entity_poly.entity_id
_entity_poly.type
_entity_poly.pdbx_seq_one_letter_code
_entity_poly.pdbx_strand_id
1 'polypeptide(L)'
;MEIQTSGKPIDMLMEKVLCMNILSSDYFKELYRMKTYHEVIDEIYNQVDHVEPWMTGNCRGPSTAFCLLYKFFTMKLTVKQMHGLLKHPDSPYIRAVSFFDISYF
;
A
#
# COMPACT_ATOMS: atom_id res chain seq x y z
N MET A 1 10.41 -6.30 -19.33
CA MET A 1 9.32 -5.30 -19.28
C MET A 1 9.83 -4.22 -18.36
N GLU A 2 10.20 -3.06 -18.89
CA GLU A 2 10.62 -1.93 -18.06
C GLU A 2 9.36 -1.34 -17.42
N ILE A 3 9.35 -1.20 -16.09
CA ILE A 3 8.25 -0.55 -15.38
C ILE A 3 8.36 0.93 -15.70
N GLN A 4 7.44 1.45 -16.51
CA GLN A 4 7.35 2.89 -16.77
C GLN A 4 6.67 3.59 -15.60
N THR A 5 7.38 4.57 -15.07
CA THR A 5 6.99 5.35 -13.91
C THR A 5 6.02 6.47 -14.31
N SER A 6 4.77 6.43 -13.83
CA SER A 6 3.75 7.45 -14.15
C SER A 6 3.97 8.78 -13.41
N GLY A 7 4.70 8.77 -12.28
CA GLY A 7 5.00 9.97 -11.48
C GLY A 7 3.76 10.74 -11.01
N LYS A 8 2.61 10.07 -10.91
CA LYS A 8 1.33 10.74 -10.66
C LYS A 8 1.22 11.19 -9.20
N PRO A 9 0.67 12.38 -8.92
CA PRO A 9 0.35 12.80 -7.57
C PRO A 9 -0.53 11.77 -6.84
N ILE A 10 -0.29 11.55 -5.54
CA ILE A 10 -1.02 10.55 -4.73
C ILE A 10 -2.53 10.82 -4.69
N ASP A 11 -2.92 12.09 -4.75
CA ASP A 11 -4.29 12.59 -4.81
C ASP A 11 -5.01 12.30 -6.15
N MET A 12 -4.26 11.92 -7.19
CA MET A 12 -4.84 11.40 -8.44
C MET A 12 -5.11 9.89 -8.41
N LEU A 13 -4.48 9.16 -7.48
CA LEU A 13 -4.58 7.70 -7.39
C LEU A 13 -5.48 7.24 -6.24
N MET A 14 -5.59 8.07 -5.20
CA MET A 14 -6.36 7.76 -4.01
C MET A 14 -7.30 8.91 -3.71
N GLU A 15 -8.57 8.58 -3.44
CA GLU A 15 -9.60 9.56 -3.12
C GLU A 15 -9.19 10.41 -1.91
N LYS A 16 -9.40 11.72 -1.99
CA LYS A 16 -9.00 12.66 -0.93
C LYS A 16 -9.56 12.29 0.45
N VAL A 17 -10.82 11.85 0.52
CA VAL A 17 -11.45 11.42 1.77
C VAL A 17 -10.74 10.20 2.35
N LEU A 18 -10.37 9.24 1.50
CA LEU A 18 -9.64 8.06 1.91
C LEU A 18 -8.25 8.43 2.46
N CYS A 19 -7.51 9.31 1.76
CA CYS A 19 -6.22 9.81 2.25
C CYS A 19 -6.35 10.47 3.62
N MET A 20 -7.36 11.31 3.84
CA MET A 20 -7.59 11.95 5.14
C MET A 20 -7.90 10.93 6.24
N ASN A 21 -8.66 9.89 5.91
CA ASN A 21 -9.00 8.84 6.86
C ASN A 21 -7.79 7.93 7.17
N ILE A 22 -6.93 7.64 6.19
CA ILE A 22 -5.66 6.91 6.39
C ILE A 22 -4.75 7.70 7.32
N LEU A 23 -4.51 8.98 7.05
CA LEU A 23 -3.63 9.82 7.89
C LEU A 23 -4.15 9.96 9.34
N SER A 24 -5.46 9.88 9.52
CA SER A 24 -6.10 9.94 10.83
C SER A 24 -6.13 8.60 11.57
N SER A 25 -5.99 7.49 10.85
CA SER A 25 -6.08 6.11 11.36
C SER A 25 -4.95 5.79 12.34
N ASP A 26 -5.29 5.19 13.48
CA ASP A 26 -4.31 4.74 14.45
C ASP A 26 -3.44 3.61 13.91
N TYR A 27 -4.01 2.72 13.11
CA TYR A 27 -3.25 1.67 12.42
C TYR A 27 -2.15 2.27 11.54
N PHE A 28 -2.48 3.29 10.72
CA PHE A 28 -1.47 3.93 9.87
C PHE A 28 -0.38 4.64 10.70
N LYS A 29 -0.74 5.24 11.84
CA LYS A 29 0.25 5.84 12.74
C LYS A 29 1.22 4.79 13.31
N GLU A 30 0.74 3.58 13.59
CA GLU A 30 1.60 2.50 14.06
C GLU A 30 2.59 2.03 12.98
N LEU A 31 2.20 2.09 11.70
CA LEU A 31 3.09 1.77 10.58
C LEU A 31 4.31 2.70 10.50
N TYR A 32 4.32 3.89 11.13
CA TYR A 32 5.54 4.71 11.20
C TYR A 32 6.70 4.03 11.95
N ARG A 33 6.40 3.05 12.81
CA ARG A 33 7.40 2.27 13.52
C ARG A 33 8.16 1.31 12.60
N MET A 34 7.48 0.83 11.56
CA MET A 34 8.07 -0.02 10.51
C MET A 34 8.91 0.85 9.59
N LYS A 35 10.20 0.55 9.50
CA LYS A 35 11.18 1.35 8.75
C LYS A 35 11.70 0.62 7.52
N THR A 36 11.60 -0.70 7.51
CA THR A 36 12.15 -1.51 6.45
C THR A 36 11.05 -2.00 5.51
N TYR A 37 11.43 -2.20 4.26
CA TYR A 37 10.58 -2.80 3.24
C TYR A 37 10.05 -4.18 3.64
N HIS A 38 10.89 -5.00 4.29
CA HIS A 38 10.52 -6.35 4.71
C HIS A 38 9.46 -6.36 5.81
N GLU A 39 9.58 -5.48 6.81
CA GLU A 39 8.56 -5.35 7.86
C GLU A 39 7.17 -5.03 7.29
N VAL A 40 7.11 -4.16 6.27
CA VAL A 40 5.83 -3.81 5.63
C VAL A 40 5.29 -4.97 4.80
N ILE A 41 6.14 -5.77 4.16
CA ILE A 41 5.70 -7.01 3.48
C ILE A 41 5.12 -8.01 4.47
N ASP A 42 5.82 -8.23 5.59
CA ASP A 42 5.36 -9.15 6.63
C ASP A 42 4.01 -8.70 7.19
N GLU A 43 3.83 -7.39 7.39
CA GLU A 43 2.55 -6.83 7.81
C GLU A 43 1.45 -7.05 6.77
N ILE A 44 1.75 -6.89 5.48
CA ILE A 44 0.79 -7.22 4.40
C ILE A 44 0.42 -8.69 4.43
N TYR A 45 1.39 -9.58 4.62
CA TYR A 45 1.15 -11.01 4.70
C TYR A 45 0.24 -11.37 5.89
N ASN A 46 0.44 -10.72 7.04
CA ASN A 46 -0.26 -11.05 8.28
C ASN A 46 -1.63 -10.39 8.41
N GLN A 47 -1.81 -9.15 7.93
CA GLN A 47 -3.00 -8.33 8.21
C GLN A 47 -3.92 -8.08 7.01
N VAL A 48 -3.49 -8.41 5.77
CA VAL A 48 -4.31 -8.14 4.58
C VAL A 48 -5.02 -9.41 4.11
N ASP A 49 -6.34 -9.34 4.11
CA ASP A 49 -7.27 -10.39 3.65
C ASP A 49 -8.16 -9.92 2.48
N HIS A 50 -8.23 -8.61 2.21
CA HIS A 50 -8.91 -8.04 1.06
C HIS A 50 -8.17 -6.79 0.52
N VAL A 51 -8.40 -6.44 -0.74
CA VAL A 51 -7.78 -5.28 -1.41
C VAL A 51 -8.78 -4.16 -1.74
N GLU A 52 -9.91 -4.14 -1.05
CA GLU A 52 -10.86 -3.04 -1.13
C GLU A 52 -10.32 -1.78 -0.41
N PRO A 53 -10.61 -0.56 -0.90
CA PRO A 53 -10.14 0.68 -0.28
C PRO A 53 -10.72 0.96 1.10
N TRP A 54 -11.96 0.52 1.32
CA TRP A 54 -12.70 0.73 2.55
C TRP A 54 -12.85 -0.61 3.29
N MET A 55 -12.94 -0.55 4.61
CA MET A 55 -13.25 -1.73 5.41
C MET A 55 -14.66 -2.24 5.11
N THR A 56 -14.81 -3.55 4.93
CA THR A 56 -16.13 -4.17 4.76
C THR A 56 -16.99 -3.92 6.01
N GLY A 57 -18.19 -3.36 5.83
CA GLY A 57 -19.14 -3.08 6.92
C GLY A 57 -18.96 -1.73 7.64
N ASN A 58 -17.89 -0.98 7.34
CA ASN A 58 -17.72 0.41 7.77
C ASN A 58 -17.46 1.31 6.55
N CYS A 59 -18.47 2.08 6.14
CA CYS A 59 -18.44 2.86 4.90
C CYS A 59 -17.41 4.01 4.86
N ARG A 60 -16.60 4.22 5.91
CA ARG A 60 -15.60 5.32 5.96
C ARG A 60 -14.24 4.93 6.54
N GLY A 61 -14.06 3.72 7.08
CA GLY A 61 -12.77 3.28 7.62
C GLY A 61 -11.82 2.86 6.50
N PRO A 62 -10.55 3.34 6.48
CA PRO A 62 -9.60 2.89 5.47
C PRO A 62 -9.22 1.43 5.73
N SER A 63 -9.07 0.63 4.67
CA SER A 63 -8.63 -0.76 4.81
C SER A 63 -7.14 -0.86 5.21
N THR A 64 -6.75 -2.01 5.77
CA THR A 64 -5.35 -2.33 6.09
C THR A 64 -4.49 -2.30 4.83
N ALA A 65 -4.99 -2.86 3.72
CA ALA A 65 -4.33 -2.85 2.43
C ALA A 65 -4.01 -1.43 1.93
N PHE A 66 -4.97 -0.50 2.01
CA PHE A 66 -4.76 0.87 1.53
C PHE A 66 -3.91 1.71 2.49
N CYS A 67 -3.93 1.43 3.80
CA CYS A 67 -2.98 2.02 4.74
C CYS A 67 -1.52 1.61 4.40
N LEU A 68 -1.30 0.32 4.11
CA LEU A 68 0.02 -0.21 3.75
C LEU A 68 0.47 0.26 2.36
N LEU A 69 -0.46 0.38 1.40
CA LEU A 69 -0.18 0.99 0.09
C LEU A 69 0.27 2.44 0.25
N TYR A 70 -0.45 3.24 1.06
CA TYR A 70 -0.05 4.62 1.34
C TYR A 70 1.33 4.68 2.02
N LYS A 71 1.61 3.74 2.93
CA LYS A 71 2.94 3.61 3.54
C LYS A 71 4.03 3.41 2.48
N PHE A 72 3.84 2.54 1.49
CA PHE A 72 4.80 2.36 0.41
C PHE A 72 5.02 3.62 -0.43
N PHE A 73 3.95 4.37 -0.74
CA PHE A 73 4.07 5.67 -1.40
C PHE A 73 4.98 6.64 -0.63
N THR A 74 4.87 6.67 0.70
CA THR A 74 5.73 7.52 1.54
C THR A 74 7.19 7.05 1.61
N MET A 75 7.43 5.74 1.46
CA MET A 75 8.78 5.15 1.54
C MET A 75 9.57 5.25 0.23
N LYS A 76 8.91 5.54 -0.91
CA LYS A 76 9.52 5.65 -2.25
C LYS A 76 10.39 4.44 -2.60
N LEU A 77 9.74 3.29 -2.78
CA LEU A 77 10.42 2.04 -3.08
C LEU A 77 11.26 2.11 -4.36
N THR A 78 12.37 1.38 -4.38
CA THR A 78 13.18 1.26 -5.60
C THR A 78 12.52 0.33 -6.61
N VAL A 79 12.84 0.49 -7.90
CA VAL A 79 12.37 -0.41 -8.98
C VAL A 79 12.71 -1.89 -8.70
N LYS A 80 13.80 -2.17 -7.99
CA LYS A 80 14.16 -3.53 -7.59
C LYS A 80 13.22 -4.09 -6.52
N GLN A 81 12.90 -3.29 -5.51
CA GLN A 81 11.93 -3.66 -4.46
C GLN A 81 10.55 -3.88 -5.06
N MET A 82 10.11 -2.99 -5.95
CA MET A 82 8.86 -3.14 -6.71
C MET A 82 8.79 -4.45 -7.50
N HIS A 83 9.86 -4.83 -8.19
CA HIS A 83 9.93 -6.12 -8.88
C HIS A 83 9.89 -7.32 -7.92
N GLY A 84 10.52 -7.21 -6.74
CA GLY A 84 10.45 -8.25 -5.71
C GLY A 84 9.02 -8.45 -5.20
N LEU A 85 8.34 -7.35 -4.95
CA LEU A 85 6.94 -7.25 -4.55
C LEU A 85 5.99 -7.91 -5.57
N LEU A 86 6.13 -7.58 -6.86
CA LEU A 86 5.33 -8.16 -7.94
C LEU A 86 5.47 -9.67 -8.10
N LYS A 87 6.67 -10.19 -7.83
CA LYS A 87 7.02 -11.61 -8.00
C LYS A 87 6.98 -12.38 -6.68
N HIS A 88 6.47 -11.77 -5.61
CA HIS A 88 6.48 -12.37 -4.29
C HIS A 88 5.61 -13.62 -4.26
N PRO A 89 6.15 -14.80 -3.92
CA PRO A 89 5.40 -16.05 -3.96
C PRO A 89 4.43 -16.20 -2.77
N ASP A 90 4.74 -15.55 -1.64
CA ASP A 90 4.11 -15.89 -0.36
C ASP A 90 2.63 -15.49 -0.26
N SER A 91 2.21 -14.39 -0.88
CA SER A 91 0.81 -13.96 -0.81
C SER A 91 0.34 -13.26 -2.09
N PRO A 92 -0.89 -13.54 -2.56
CA PRO A 92 -1.51 -12.77 -3.65
C PRO A 92 -1.74 -11.31 -3.26
N TYR A 93 -1.94 -10.99 -1.98
CA TYR A 93 -2.17 -9.61 -1.52
C TYR A 93 -0.92 -8.74 -1.62
N ILE A 94 0.26 -9.31 -1.33
CA ILE A 94 1.55 -8.62 -1.55
C ILE A 94 1.65 -8.19 -3.01
N ARG A 95 1.39 -9.12 -3.93
CA ARG A 95 1.42 -8.84 -5.37
C ARG A 95 0.37 -7.82 -5.78
N ALA A 96 -0.85 -7.91 -5.26
CA ALA A 96 -1.93 -6.98 -5.57
C ALA A 96 -1.61 -5.54 -5.13
N VAL A 97 -1.12 -5.33 -3.91
CA VAL A 97 -0.67 -4.00 -3.42
C VAL A 97 0.41 -3.43 -4.35
N SER A 98 1.32 -4.29 -4.81
CA SER A 98 2.40 -3.91 -5.74
C SER A 98 1.89 -3.37 -7.08
N PHE A 99 0.79 -3.91 -7.60
CA PHE A 99 0.19 -3.43 -8.85
C PHE A 99 -0.36 -2.01 -8.73
N PHE A 100 -0.96 -1.68 -7.58
CA PHE A 100 -1.42 -0.32 -7.32
C PHE A 100 -0.24 0.64 -7.17
N ASP A 101 0.87 0.17 -6.57
CA ASP A 101 2.04 1.00 -6.34
C ASP A 101 2.78 1.38 -7.64
N ILE A 102 2.79 0.49 -8.63
CA ILE A 102 3.32 0.79 -9.99
C ILE A 102 2.56 1.92 -10.69
N SER A 103 1.28 2.12 -10.37
CA SER A 103 0.53 3.22 -10.98
C SER A 103 0.94 4.60 -10.43
N TYR A 104 1.63 4.61 -9.27
CA TYR A 104 2.15 5.81 -8.62
C TYR A 104 3.56 6.14 -9.04
N PHE A 105 4.46 5.15 -8.89
CA PHE A 105 5.81 5.28 -9.38
C PHE A 105 5.73 5.60 -10.86
#